data_AF-A0A699VWT3-F1
#
_entry.id   AF-A0A699VWT3-F1
#
_cell.length_a   1.000
_cell.length_b   1.000
_cell.length_c   1.000
_cell.angle_alpha   90.00
_cell.angle_beta   90.00
_cell.angle_gamma   90.00
#
_symmetry.space_group_name_H-M   'P 1'
#
loop_
_entity.id
_entity.type
_entity.pdbx_description
1 polymer ?
#
loop_
_entity_poly.entity_id
_entity_poly.type
_entity_poly.pdbx_seq_one_letter_code
_entity_poly.pdbx_strand_id
1 'polypeptide(L)'
;INHYTDAKDIWDNVKMLLEGSELTKEYRESQLYDEFEHFREHKEESINDYYVRFSKLINDMRNIKMTMPKLQLNSKFVNNMLPEWGRFVTTVKLNRGLRESNYDQLFAYLKQHEAHTKENKMVLERLAQPIAQPTTDPLALFSNVSNAQHGLPSSSTSSITPLT
;
A
#
# COMPACT_ATOMS: atom_id res chain seq x y z
N ILE A 1 28.67 -13.31 61.04
CA ILE A 1 27.74 -12.88 59.96
C ILE A 1 28.63 -12.42 58.80
N ASN A 2 28.71 -13.22 57.73
CA ASN A 2 29.63 -12.99 56.62
C ASN A 2 29.20 -11.74 55.84
N HIS A 3 29.82 -10.59 56.14
CA HIS A 3 29.75 -9.37 55.33
C HIS A 3 30.69 -9.43 54.11
N TYR A 4 30.82 -10.61 53.52
CA TYR A 4 31.49 -10.83 52.24
C TYR A 4 30.40 -11.18 51.22
N THR A 5 29.48 -10.24 51.04
CA THR A 5 28.91 -10.01 49.71
C THR A 5 30.06 -9.35 48.97
N ASP A 6 30.91 -10.18 48.36
CA ASP A 6 32.27 -9.85 47.97
C ASP A 6 32.23 -8.63 47.04
N ALA A 7 33.16 -7.69 47.19
CA ALA A 7 33.28 -6.57 46.25
C ALA A 7 33.42 -7.10 44.80
N LYS A 8 33.97 -8.31 44.68
CA LYS A 8 33.98 -9.11 43.46
C LYS A 8 32.59 -9.49 42.95
N ASP A 9 31.67 -9.96 43.79
CA ASP A 9 30.29 -10.30 43.39
C ASP A 9 29.50 -9.06 42.95
N ILE A 10 29.75 -7.91 43.59
CA ILE A 10 29.18 -6.62 43.18
C ILE A 10 29.77 -6.19 41.83
N TRP A 11 31.08 -6.31 41.66
CA TRP A 11 31.76 -6.01 40.40
C TRP A 11 31.33 -6.92 39.25
N ASP A 12 31.18 -8.22 39.50
CA ASP A 12 30.75 -9.20 38.51
C ASP A 12 29.29 -8.96 38.10
N ASN A 13 28.41 -8.57 39.03
CA ASN A 13 27.04 -8.15 38.70
C ASN A 13 27.00 -6.83 37.92
N VAL A 14 27.80 -5.83 38.29
CA VAL A 14 27.90 -4.57 37.55
C VAL A 14 28.46 -4.83 36.15
N LYS A 15 29.47 -5.70 36.02
CA LYS A 15 30.02 -6.12 34.74
C LYS A 15 28.98 -6.86 33.91
N MET A 16 28.21 -7.78 34.49
CA MET A 16 27.13 -8.49 33.79
C MET A 16 26.00 -7.55 33.37
N LEU A 17 25.64 -6.57 34.21
CA LEU A 17 24.67 -5.53 33.86
C LEU A 17 25.21 -4.60 32.78
N LEU A 18 26.50 -4.27 32.81
CA LEU A 18 27.15 -3.43 31.82
C LEU A 18 27.33 -4.15 30.47
N GLU A 19 27.80 -5.40 30.47
CA GLU A 19 27.86 -6.30 29.31
C GLU A 19 26.46 -6.70 28.81
N GLY A 20 25.44 -6.65 29.67
CA GLY A 20 24.03 -6.76 29.30
C GLY A 20 23.41 -5.44 28.82
N SER A 21 24.03 -4.30 29.13
CA SER A 21 23.58 -2.95 28.71
C SER A 21 24.30 -2.43 27.46
N GLU A 22 25.55 -2.85 27.25
CA GLU A 22 26.12 -2.98 25.91
C GLU A 22 25.29 -4.07 25.25
N LEU A 23 24.23 -3.69 24.52
CA LEU A 23 23.65 -4.60 23.55
C LEU A 23 24.82 -5.19 22.77
N THR A 24 25.07 -6.50 22.91
CA THR A 24 26.13 -7.13 22.13
C THR A 24 25.88 -6.80 20.67
N LYS A 25 26.94 -6.65 19.88
CA LYS A 25 26.80 -6.27 18.46
C LYS A 25 25.80 -7.19 17.77
N GLU A 26 25.82 -8.47 18.11
CA GLU A 26 24.91 -9.52 17.62
C GLU A 26 23.46 -9.27 18.04
N TYR A 27 23.21 -8.89 19.28
CA TYR A 27 21.85 -8.56 19.74
C TYR A 27 21.31 -7.31 19.03
N ARG A 28 22.15 -6.29 18.83
CA ARG A 28 21.76 -5.09 18.07
C ARG A 28 21.51 -5.40 16.59
N GLU A 29 22.33 -6.25 15.98
CA GLU A 29 22.13 -6.77 14.61
C GLU A 29 20.77 -7.49 14.51
N SER A 30 20.45 -8.38 15.45
CA SER A 30 19.17 -9.09 15.50
C SER A 30 17.99 -8.12 15.56
N GLN A 31 18.04 -7.12 16.45
CA GLN A 31 16.97 -6.13 16.57
C GLN A 31 16.75 -5.34 15.27
N LEU A 32 17.81 -4.88 14.63
CA LEU A 32 17.73 -4.12 13.39
C LEU A 32 17.27 -5.00 12.21
N TYR A 33 17.62 -6.28 12.22
CA TYR A 33 17.11 -7.23 11.24
C TYR A 33 15.60 -7.44 11.41
N ASP A 34 15.11 -7.59 12.65
CA ASP A 34 13.68 -7.70 12.93
C ASP A 34 12.91 -6.44 12.53
N GLU A 35 13.45 -5.25 12.84
CA GLU A 35 12.87 -3.96 12.44
C GLU A 35 12.83 -3.84 10.91
N PHE A 36 13.90 -4.24 10.23
CA PHE A 36 13.93 -4.29 8.77
C PHE A 36 12.89 -5.26 8.23
N GLU A 37 12.81 -6.47 8.79
CA GLU A 37 11.89 -7.50 8.29
C GLU A 37 10.43 -7.08 8.35
N HIS A 38 10.03 -6.43 9.45
CA HIS A 38 8.66 -5.98 9.69
C HIS A 38 8.38 -4.56 9.19
N PHE A 39 9.37 -3.88 8.60
CA PHE A 39 9.21 -2.52 8.11
C PHE A 39 8.08 -2.42 7.09
N ARG A 40 7.14 -1.49 7.26
CA ARG A 40 6.02 -1.27 6.33
C ARG A 40 5.48 0.14 6.43
N GLU A 41 4.84 0.59 5.36
CA GLU A 41 4.10 1.85 5.31
C GLU A 41 2.81 1.74 6.14
N HIS A 42 2.50 2.79 6.89
CA HIS A 42 1.29 2.85 7.73
C HIS A 42 0.17 3.61 7.01
N LYS A 43 -1.11 3.30 7.29
CA LYS A 43 -2.29 3.77 6.52
C LYS A 43 -2.42 5.30 6.38
N GLU A 44 -1.89 6.05 7.34
CA GLU A 44 -1.97 7.51 7.44
C GLU A 44 -0.60 8.18 7.35
N GLU A 45 0.42 7.39 7.02
CA GLU A 45 1.76 7.88 6.86
C GLU A 45 1.92 8.60 5.52
N SER A 46 2.60 9.75 5.52
CA SER A 46 2.99 10.39 4.27
C SER A 46 4.21 9.70 3.66
N ILE A 47 4.38 9.78 2.33
CA ILE A 47 5.57 9.26 1.66
C ILE A 47 6.88 9.82 2.23
N ASN A 48 6.85 11.05 2.77
CA ASN A 48 8.01 11.67 3.41
C ASN A 48 8.32 10.99 4.75
N ASP A 49 7.31 10.76 5.58
CA ASP A 49 7.48 10.11 6.89
C ASP A 49 7.99 8.68 6.72
N TYR A 50 7.45 7.96 5.73
CA TYR A 50 7.91 6.63 5.33
C TYR A 50 9.40 6.64 4.94
N TYR A 51 9.80 7.60 4.09
CA TYR A 51 11.19 7.75 3.66
C TYR A 51 12.12 8.08 4.84
N VAL A 52 11.72 8.98 5.74
CA VAL A 52 12.52 9.35 6.91
C VAL A 52 12.73 8.14 7.83
N ARG A 53 11.69 7.35 8.11
CA ARG A 53 11.81 6.14 8.92
C ARG A 53 12.71 5.10 8.25
N PHE A 54 12.55 4.87 6.95
CA PHE A 54 13.39 3.91 6.22
C PHE A 54 14.85 4.35 6.23
N SER A 55 15.11 5.63 5.95
CA SER A 55 16.47 6.20 5.95
C SER A 55 17.13 6.12 7.32
N LYS A 56 16.37 6.38 8.40
CA LYS A 56 16.83 6.20 9.77
C LYS A 56 17.24 4.75 10.04
N LEU A 57 16.40 3.78 9.69
CA LEU A 57 16.70 2.36 9.84
C LEU A 57 17.98 1.98 9.09
N ILE A 58 18.13 2.39 7.83
CA ILE A 58 19.35 2.10 7.05
C ILE A 58 20.59 2.77 7.66
N ASN A 59 20.46 3.97 8.20
CA ASN A 59 21.54 4.64 8.91
C ASN A 59 21.94 3.89 10.19
N ASP A 60 20.96 3.44 10.98
CA ASP A 60 21.20 2.67 12.21
C ASP A 60 21.92 1.34 11.90
N MET A 61 21.55 0.66 10.81
CA MET A 61 22.27 -0.54 10.30
C MET A 61 23.72 -0.21 9.90
N ARG A 62 23.94 0.90 9.18
CA ARG A 62 25.28 1.32 8.73
C ARG A 62 26.20 1.68 9.91
N ASN A 63 25.65 2.28 10.97
CA ASN A 63 26.41 2.69 12.15
C ASN A 63 27.10 1.49 12.83
N ILE A 64 26.46 0.32 12.81
CA ILE A 64 27.02 -0.92 13.36
C ILE A 64 27.74 -1.79 12.32
N LYS A 65 28.01 -1.25 11.13
CA LYS A 65 28.67 -1.93 10.00
C LYS A 65 27.87 -3.11 9.42
N MET A 66 26.55 -3.14 9.61
CA MET A 66 25.68 -4.09 8.92
C MET A 66 25.40 -3.58 7.50
N THR A 67 25.82 -4.34 6.49
CA THR A 67 25.70 -3.95 5.07
C THR A 67 24.63 -4.79 4.37
N MET A 68 23.74 -4.13 3.63
CA MET A 68 22.74 -4.78 2.79
C MET A 68 22.96 -4.43 1.32
N PRO A 69 22.81 -5.37 0.38
CA PRO A 69 22.89 -5.07 -1.05
C PRO A 69 21.86 -4.01 -1.47
N LYS A 70 22.27 -3.08 -2.34
CA LYS A 70 21.40 -2.01 -2.87
C LYS A 70 20.06 -2.55 -3.40
N LEU A 71 20.12 -3.67 -4.12
CA LEU A 71 18.93 -4.33 -4.66
C LEU A 71 17.95 -4.76 -3.56
N GLN A 72 18.45 -5.27 -2.43
CA GLN A 72 17.60 -5.66 -1.30
C GLN A 72 16.97 -4.43 -0.64
N LEU A 73 17.75 -3.37 -0.43
CA LEU A 73 17.23 -2.11 0.12
C LEU A 73 16.13 -1.52 -0.76
N ASN A 74 16.38 -1.42 -2.06
CA ASN A 74 15.42 -0.90 -3.02
C ASN A 74 14.16 -1.76 -3.09
N SER A 75 14.31 -3.09 -3.10
CA SER A 75 13.20 -4.04 -3.10
C SER A 75 12.36 -3.88 -1.83
N LYS A 76 13.00 -3.82 -0.66
CA LYS A 76 12.31 -3.61 0.63
C LYS A 76 11.54 -2.29 0.64
N PHE A 77 12.18 -1.22 0.19
CA PHE A 77 11.59 0.11 0.14
C PHE A 77 10.29 0.16 -0.67
N VAL A 78 10.23 -0.48 -1.85
CA VAL A 78 9.03 -0.40 -2.70
C VAL A 78 8.00 -1.50 -2.41
N ASN A 79 8.41 -2.67 -1.90
CA ASN A 79 7.48 -3.78 -1.65
C ASN A 79 6.63 -3.56 -0.42
N ASN A 80 7.10 -2.75 0.53
CA ASN A 80 6.46 -2.56 1.81
C ASN A 80 5.58 -1.31 1.86
N MET A 81 5.30 -0.73 0.68
CA MET A 81 4.37 0.38 0.49
C MET A 81 2.92 -0.11 0.38
N LEU A 82 1.98 0.78 0.66
CA LEU A 82 0.55 0.54 0.53
C LEU A 82 0.12 0.30 -0.93
N PRO A 83 -1.00 -0.42 -1.15
CA PRO A 83 -1.48 -0.75 -2.50
C PRO A 83 -1.74 0.46 -3.42
N GLU A 84 -2.01 1.64 -2.87
CA GLU A 84 -2.21 2.88 -3.63
C GLU A 84 -1.00 3.26 -4.52
N TRP A 85 0.21 2.86 -4.10
CA TRP A 85 1.46 3.02 -4.84
C TRP A 85 1.67 1.97 -5.94
N GLY A 86 0.81 0.95 -6.03
CA GLY A 86 1.05 -0.29 -6.77
C GLY A 86 1.44 -0.12 -8.24
N ARG A 87 0.83 0.82 -8.96
CA ARG A 87 1.20 1.09 -10.37
C ARG A 87 2.63 1.63 -10.50
N PHE A 88 3.05 2.53 -9.61
CA PHE A 88 4.39 3.13 -9.63
C PHE A 88 5.45 2.12 -9.23
N VAL A 89 5.15 1.30 -8.22
CA VAL A 89 6.00 0.18 -7.81
C VAL A 89 6.20 -0.81 -8.96
N THR A 90 5.14 -1.11 -9.71
CA THR A 90 5.22 -1.99 -10.88
C THR A 90 6.10 -1.37 -11.98
N THR A 91 5.93 -0.08 -12.27
CA THR A 91 6.78 0.64 -13.23
C THR A 91 8.25 0.60 -12.84
N VAL A 92 8.58 0.86 -11.57
CA VAL A 92 9.96 0.78 -11.05
C VAL A 92 10.57 -0.61 -11.26
N LYS A 93 9.79 -1.67 -11.00
CA LYS A 93 10.24 -3.06 -11.13
C LYS A 93 10.51 -3.46 -12.59
N LEU A 94 9.63 -3.05 -13.51
CA LEU A 94 9.74 -3.38 -14.93
C LEU A 94 10.91 -2.66 -15.60
N ASN A 95 11.19 -1.42 -15.21
CA ASN A 95 12.20 -0.57 -15.85
C ASN A 95 13.61 -0.74 -15.28
N ARG A 96 13.95 -1.90 -14.70
CA ARG A 96 15.24 -2.14 -14.00
C ARG A 96 15.55 -1.14 -12.88
N GLY A 97 14.57 -0.35 -12.43
CA GLY A 97 14.76 0.74 -11.46
C GLY A 97 15.35 0.24 -10.13
N LEU A 98 15.02 -0.99 -9.72
CA LEU A 98 15.61 -1.58 -8.51
C LEU A 98 17.12 -1.85 -8.61
N ARG A 99 17.66 -2.10 -9.80
CA ARG A 99 19.09 -2.36 -10.03
C ARG A 99 19.85 -1.08 -10.31
N GLU A 100 19.26 -0.20 -11.11
CA GLU A 100 19.92 0.99 -11.65
C GLU A 100 19.85 2.17 -10.67
N SER A 101 18.79 2.27 -9.86
CA SER A 101 18.61 3.37 -8.90
C SER A 101 19.05 3.02 -7.46
N ASN A 102 18.94 3.97 -6.54
CA ASN A 102 18.93 3.78 -5.09
C ASN A 102 17.57 4.21 -4.50
N TYR A 103 17.30 3.91 -3.23
CA TYR A 103 16.00 4.21 -2.61
C TYR A 103 15.71 5.72 -2.53
N ASP A 104 16.73 6.59 -2.49
CA ASP A 104 16.54 8.05 -2.52
C ASP A 104 15.96 8.52 -3.87
N GLN A 105 16.47 7.96 -4.97
CA GLN A 105 15.95 8.23 -6.31
C GLN A 105 14.55 7.65 -6.51
N LEU A 106 14.30 6.46 -5.96
CA LEU A 106 12.96 5.86 -5.97
C LEU A 106 11.98 6.70 -5.17
N PHE A 107 12.38 7.22 -4.01
CA PHE A 107 11.61 8.17 -3.23
C PHE A 107 11.28 9.44 -4.03
N ALA A 108 12.27 10.06 -4.68
CA ALA A 108 12.04 11.26 -5.49
C ALA A 108 11.01 11.02 -6.61
N TYR A 109 11.11 9.88 -7.28
CA TYR A 109 10.13 9.45 -8.29
C TYR A 109 8.73 9.28 -7.69
N LEU A 110 8.60 8.55 -6.59
CA LEU A 110 7.30 8.34 -5.93
C LEU A 110 6.71 9.67 -5.44
N LYS A 111 7.55 10.54 -4.87
CA LYS A 111 7.14 11.86 -4.38
C LYS A 111 6.57 12.73 -5.48
N GLN A 112 7.17 12.72 -6.67
CA GLN A 112 6.66 13.43 -7.84
C GLN A 112 5.24 12.99 -8.23
N HIS A 113 4.88 11.74 -7.93
CA HIS A 113 3.62 11.12 -8.31
C HIS A 113 2.58 11.04 -7.18
N GLU A 114 2.84 11.64 -6.02
CA GLU A 114 1.98 11.58 -4.84
C GLU A 114 0.53 12.01 -5.10
N ALA A 115 0.31 13.05 -5.92
CA ALA A 115 -1.03 13.52 -6.25
C ALA A 115 -1.87 12.44 -6.96
N HIS A 116 -1.25 11.70 -7.88
CA HIS A 116 -1.92 10.61 -8.58
C HIS A 116 -2.16 9.41 -7.64
N THR A 117 -1.30 9.18 -6.64
CA THR A 117 -1.51 8.12 -5.65
C THR A 117 -2.81 8.32 -4.87
N LYS A 118 -3.16 9.57 -4.53
CA LYS A 118 -4.42 9.88 -3.84
C LYS A 118 -5.65 9.50 -4.68
N GLU A 119 -5.60 9.69 -5.99
CA GLU A 119 -6.65 9.23 -6.91
C GLU A 119 -6.79 7.70 -6.89
N ASN A 120 -5.67 6.97 -6.91
CA ASN A 120 -5.68 5.50 -6.81
C ASN A 120 -6.32 5.01 -5.53
N LYS A 121 -6.02 5.65 -4.39
CA LYS A 121 -6.61 5.31 -3.11
C LYS A 121 -8.13 5.40 -3.15
N MET A 122 -8.68 6.49 -3.71
CA MET A 122 -10.12 6.68 -3.85
C MET A 122 -10.77 5.62 -4.75
N VAL A 123 -10.10 5.25 -5.85
CA VAL A 123 -10.58 4.18 -6.74
C VAL A 123 -10.56 2.84 -6.02
N LEU A 124 -9.47 2.49 -5.33
CA LEU A 124 -9.38 1.25 -4.56
C LEU A 124 -10.42 1.18 -3.45
N GLU A 125 -10.67 2.27 -2.74
CA GLU A 125 -11.72 2.35 -1.72
C GLU A 125 -13.12 2.16 -2.32
N ARG A 126 -13.40 2.76 -3.49
CA ARG A 126 -14.67 2.55 -4.21
C ARG A 126 -14.85 1.09 -4.64
N LEU A 127 -13.80 0.46 -5.15
CA LEU A 127 -13.81 -0.94 -5.58
C LEU A 127 -13.93 -1.92 -4.40
N ALA A 128 -13.46 -1.51 -3.21
CA ALA A 128 -13.56 -2.30 -1.99
C ALA A 128 -14.93 -2.20 -1.29
N GLN A 129 -15.80 -1.28 -1.71
CA GLN A 129 -17.17 -1.23 -1.18
C GLN A 129 -17.97 -2.45 -1.68
N PRO A 130 -18.80 -3.07 -0.83
CA PRO A 130 -19.73 -4.10 -1.28
C PRO A 130 -20.58 -3.52 -2.40
N ILE A 131 -20.68 -4.24 -3.52
CA ILE A 131 -21.66 -3.92 -4.55
C ILE A 131 -23.03 -4.04 -3.87
N ALA A 132 -23.61 -2.91 -3.46
CA ALA A 132 -25.05 -2.85 -3.28
C ALA A 132 -25.60 -3.14 -4.68
N GLN A 133 -26.02 -4.39 -4.91
CA GLN A 133 -26.74 -4.72 -6.13
C GLN A 133 -27.87 -3.70 -6.24
N PRO A 134 -28.05 -3.02 -7.38
CA PRO A 134 -29.30 -2.32 -7.59
C PRO A 134 -30.38 -3.38 -7.44
N THR A 135 -31.26 -3.22 -6.45
CA THR A 135 -32.53 -3.93 -6.38
C THR A 135 -33.40 -3.43 -7.54
N THR A 136 -32.97 -3.70 -8.77
CA THR A 136 -33.89 -3.79 -9.89
C THR A 136 -34.72 -5.01 -9.62
N ASP A 137 -35.90 -4.78 -9.07
CA ASP A 137 -37.00 -5.75 -9.03
C ASP A 137 -37.08 -6.39 -10.43
N PRO A 138 -36.85 -7.71 -10.57
CA PRO A 138 -36.91 -8.40 -11.85
C PRO A 138 -38.25 -8.21 -12.57
N LEU A 139 -39.30 -7.82 -11.85
CA LEU A 139 -40.65 -7.61 -12.37
C LEU A 139 -40.87 -6.19 -12.93
N ALA A 140 -40.04 -5.21 -12.57
CA ALA A 140 -40.19 -3.84 -13.09
C ALA A 140 -39.90 -3.76 -14.61
N LEU A 141 -39.09 -4.68 -15.14
CA LEU A 141 -38.69 -4.74 -16.54
C LEU A 141 -39.82 -5.17 -17.50
N PHE A 142 -40.86 -5.84 -16.99
CA PHE A 142 -41.99 -6.32 -17.80
C PHE A 142 -43.20 -5.38 -17.84
N SER A 143 -43.19 -4.29 -17.07
CA SER A 143 -44.37 -3.42 -16.92
C SER A 143 -44.69 -2.51 -18.12
N ASN A 144 -43.83 -2.45 -19.14
CA ASN A 144 -44.05 -1.60 -20.33
C ASN A 144 -44.51 -2.34 -21.60
N VAL A 145 -44.94 -3.61 -21.50
CA VAL A 145 -45.47 -4.36 -22.66
C VAL A 145 -46.93 -4.73 -22.44
N SER A 146 -47.81 -3.73 -22.37
CA SER A 146 -49.26 -3.94 -22.51
C SER A 146 -49.95 -2.61 -22.84
N ASN A 147 -49.81 -2.15 -24.08
CA ASN A 147 -50.83 -1.27 -24.66
C ASN A 147 -50.82 -1.35 -26.19
N ALA A 148 -51.34 -2.46 -26.72
CA ALA A 148 -51.80 -2.51 -28.10
C ALA A 148 -52.77 -3.68 -28.26
N GLN A 149 -54.03 -3.53 -27.85
CA GLN A 149 -55.10 -4.37 -28.37
C GLN A 149 -56.41 -3.61 -28.63
N HIS A 150 -56.69 -3.54 -29.94
CA HIS A 150 -57.97 -3.73 -30.62
C HIS A 150 -58.94 -2.56 -30.84
N GLY A 151 -59.23 -2.33 -32.12
CA GLY A 151 -60.48 -1.75 -32.64
C GLY A 151 -60.40 -1.45 -34.13
N LEU A 152 -60.76 -2.41 -35.01
CA LEU A 152 -61.10 -2.14 -36.42
C LEU A 152 -62.40 -1.30 -36.47
N PRO A 153 -62.62 -0.48 -37.53
CA PRO A 153 -63.55 -0.96 -38.56
C PRO A 153 -63.26 -0.54 -40.02
N SER A 154 -63.69 -1.44 -40.91
CA SER A 154 -64.41 -1.24 -42.17
C SER A 154 -63.83 -0.40 -43.31
N SER A 155 -63.59 -1.09 -44.43
CA SER A 155 -63.53 -0.52 -45.78
C SER A 155 -64.94 -0.21 -46.31
N SER A 156 -65.12 1.00 -46.85
CA SER A 156 -66.21 1.34 -47.78
C SER A 156 -65.75 2.48 -48.71
N THR A 157 -66.15 2.35 -49.96
CA THR A 157 -65.76 3.13 -51.13
C THR A 157 -66.51 4.46 -51.21
N SER A 158 -65.91 5.50 -51.81
CA SER A 158 -66.58 6.33 -52.84
C SER A 158 -65.62 7.33 -53.49
N SER A 159 -65.72 7.37 -54.81
CA SER A 159 -65.09 8.26 -55.78
C SER A 159 -65.44 9.74 -55.56
N ILE A 160 -64.65 10.65 -56.16
CA ILE A 160 -65.08 11.76 -57.05
C ILE A 160 -63.88 12.73 -57.28
N THR A 161 -63.45 12.84 -58.54
CA THR A 161 -62.68 13.93 -59.19
C THR A 161 -63.51 15.24 -59.21
N PRO A 162 -62.97 16.49 -59.38
CA PRO A 162 -62.10 16.84 -60.51
C PRO A 162 -61.13 18.05 -60.38
N LEU A 163 -60.18 18.08 -61.33
CA LEU A 163 -59.73 19.20 -62.18
C LEU A 163 -59.26 20.54 -61.56
N THR A 164 -57.97 20.85 -61.71
CA THR A 164 -57.44 21.75 -62.77
C THR A 164 -55.94 21.55 -62.94
#